data_AF-W4RNI8-F1
#
_entry.id   AF-W4RNI8-F1
#
_cell.length_a   1.000
_cell.length_b   1.000
_cell.length_c   1.000
_cell.angle_alpha   90.00
_cell.angle_beta   90.00
_cell.angle_gamma   90.00
#
_symmetry.space_group_name_H-M   'P 1'
#
loop_
_entity.id
_entity.type
_entity.pdbx_description
1 polymer ?
#
loop_
_entity_poly.entity_id
_entity_poly.type
_entity_poly.pdbx_seq_one_letter_code
_entity_poly.pdbx_strand_id
1 'polypeptide(L)'
;MAFGVVGYYSVRVLIKPRLQHHINAGISAEIGVLFTTITLITGMIWGKSSWNTWWTWEPRLATTLILWFIYVAYLFVRKMDGSNEKIARLSAVFGIIGAINVPIVFMAIRWWNTKLHPVVFGEGKNQSGGGIEPDMLVALLFSIFTITVLYVFLMRKGIEIEKMRHIVKKAKSKAIEKLAG
;
A
#
# COMPACT_ATOMS: atom_id res chain seq x y z
N MET A 1 -6.30 2.89 -2.05
CA MET A 1 -6.53 1.86 -3.10
C MET A 1 -5.61 0.65 -2.93
N ALA A 2 -4.30 0.77 -3.15
CA ALA A 2 -3.36 -0.37 -3.15
C ALA A 2 -3.42 -1.25 -1.88
N PHE A 3 -3.33 -0.65 -0.69
CA PHE A 3 -3.36 -1.39 0.59
C PHE A 3 -4.72 -2.01 0.91
N GLY A 4 -5.83 -1.40 0.45
CA GLY A 4 -7.16 -2.00 0.55
C GLY A 4 -7.27 -3.28 -0.31
N VAL A 5 -6.70 -3.26 -1.51
CA VAL A 5 -6.60 -4.45 -2.38
C VAL A 5 -5.73 -5.53 -1.73
N VAL A 6 -4.64 -5.17 -1.05
CA VAL A 6 -3.85 -6.12 -0.26
C VAL A 6 -4.71 -6.74 0.85
N GLY A 7 -5.39 -5.93 1.65
CA GLY A 7 -6.27 -6.42 2.72
C GLY A 7 -7.32 -7.40 2.21
N TYR A 8 -8.00 -7.06 1.12
CA TYR A 8 -8.98 -7.92 0.46
C TYR A 8 -8.42 -9.27 0.04
N TYR A 9 -7.28 -9.28 -0.68
CA TYR A 9 -6.67 -10.54 -1.12
C TYR A 9 -6.07 -11.33 0.04
N SER A 10 -5.53 -10.67 1.06
CA SER A 10 -5.02 -11.31 2.27
C SER A 10 -6.12 -12.06 3.04
N VAL A 11 -7.30 -11.45 3.22
CA VAL A 11 -8.45 -12.16 3.81
C VAL A 11 -8.83 -13.37 2.95
N ARG A 12 -8.86 -13.21 1.62
CA ARG A 12 -9.17 -14.32 0.72
C ARG A 12 -8.15 -15.46 0.75
N VAL A 13 -6.86 -15.18 0.96
CA VAL A 13 -5.83 -16.21 1.14
C VAL A 13 -6.12 -17.07 2.35
N LEU A 14 -6.59 -16.47 3.46
CA LEU A 14 -6.92 -17.20 4.68
C LEU A 14 -8.19 -18.05 4.54
N ILE A 15 -9.20 -17.57 3.81
CA ILE A 15 -10.45 -18.31 3.59
C ILE A 15 -10.25 -19.42 2.53
N LYS A 16 -9.60 -19.09 1.40
CA LYS A 16 -9.35 -20.01 0.28
C LYS A 16 -7.92 -19.80 -0.24
N PRO A 17 -6.96 -20.66 0.15
CA PRO A 17 -5.56 -20.51 -0.22
C PRO A 17 -5.37 -20.77 -1.71
N ARG A 18 -5.44 -19.70 -2.51
CA ARG A 18 -5.11 -19.70 -3.93
C ARG A 18 -3.86 -18.88 -4.17
N LEU A 19 -2.93 -19.45 -4.93
CA LEU A 19 -1.68 -18.78 -5.31
C LEU A 19 -1.93 -17.41 -5.96
N GLN A 20 -2.98 -17.30 -6.79
CA GLN A 20 -3.33 -16.03 -7.45
C GLN A 20 -3.68 -14.91 -6.46
N HIS A 21 -4.35 -15.21 -5.35
CA HIS A 21 -4.67 -14.20 -4.33
C HIS A 21 -3.39 -13.71 -3.66
N HIS A 22 -2.48 -14.63 -3.34
CA HIS A 22 -1.18 -14.30 -2.77
C HIS A 22 -0.35 -13.45 -3.75
N ILE A 23 -0.30 -13.79 -5.04
CA ILE A 23 0.39 -13.01 -6.07
C ILE A 23 -0.18 -11.60 -6.20
N ASN A 24 -1.50 -11.47 -6.34
CA ASN A 24 -2.15 -10.18 -6.51
C ASN A 24 -1.93 -9.27 -5.30
N ALA A 25 -1.99 -9.82 -4.08
CA ALA A 25 -1.66 -9.08 -2.87
C ALA A 25 -0.21 -8.57 -2.89
N GLY A 26 0.73 -9.35 -3.42
CA GLY A 26 2.15 -8.99 -3.52
C GLY A 26 2.37 -7.81 -4.45
N ILE A 27 1.87 -7.93 -5.68
CA ILE A 27 1.97 -6.87 -6.70
C ILE A 27 1.37 -5.57 -6.17
N SER A 28 0.19 -5.65 -5.56
CA SER A 28 -0.47 -4.46 -5.00
C SER A 28 0.31 -3.86 -3.82
N ALA A 29 0.98 -4.68 -3.01
CA ALA A 29 1.84 -4.19 -1.93
C ALA A 29 3.09 -3.49 -2.46
N GLU A 30 3.76 -4.03 -3.50
CA GLU A 30 4.91 -3.38 -4.13
C GLU A 30 4.56 -2.00 -4.68
N ILE A 31 3.44 -1.89 -5.41
CA ILE A 31 2.95 -0.61 -5.93
C ILE A 31 2.60 0.34 -4.76
N GLY A 32 1.95 -0.17 -3.72
CA GLY A 32 1.58 0.62 -2.55
C GLY A 32 2.80 1.17 -1.80
N VAL A 33 3.84 0.36 -1.60
CA VAL A 33 5.11 0.81 -1.01
C VAL A 33 5.75 1.88 -1.87
N LEU A 34 5.84 1.68 -3.19
CA LEU A 34 6.41 2.66 -4.11
C LEU A 34 5.70 4.02 -4.02
N PHE A 35 4.37 4.04 -4.12
CA PHE A 35 3.59 5.28 -3.99
C PHE A 35 3.71 5.93 -2.62
N THR A 36 3.76 5.13 -1.56
CA THR A 36 3.91 5.66 -0.19
C THR A 36 5.30 6.24 0.02
N THR A 37 6.36 5.60 -0.50
CA THR A 37 7.73 6.15 -0.50
C THR A 37 7.78 7.52 -1.20
N ILE A 38 7.18 7.62 -2.40
CA ILE A 38 7.11 8.89 -3.13
C ILE A 38 6.33 9.92 -2.31
N THR A 39 5.21 9.54 -1.70
CA THR A 39 4.38 10.42 -0.87
C THR A 39 5.15 10.93 0.35
N LEU A 40 5.94 10.08 1.01
CA LEU A 40 6.75 10.48 2.17
C LEU A 40 7.84 11.48 1.74
N ILE A 41 8.57 11.19 0.66
CA ILE A 41 9.65 12.08 0.17
C ILE A 41 9.08 13.43 -0.28
N THR A 42 8.07 13.42 -1.15
CA THR A 42 7.43 14.64 -1.65
C THR A 42 6.71 15.39 -0.54
N GLY A 43 6.13 14.69 0.44
CA GLY A 43 5.51 15.28 1.62
C GLY A 43 6.51 16.02 2.51
N MET A 44 7.72 15.48 2.71
CA MET A 44 8.78 16.19 3.46
C MET A 44 9.23 17.47 2.73
N ILE A 45 9.39 17.41 1.41
CA ILE A 45 9.75 18.57 0.58
C ILE A 45 8.67 19.66 0.68
N TRP A 46 7.40 19.28 0.53
CA TRP A 46 6.27 20.20 0.66
C TRP A 46 6.13 20.75 2.09
N GLY A 47 6.37 19.92 3.10
CA GLY A 47 6.35 20.31 4.51
C GLY A 47 7.38 21.38 4.84
N LYS A 48 8.58 21.29 4.24
CA LYS A 48 9.61 22.32 4.38
C LYS A 48 9.13 23.67 3.84
N SER A 49 8.44 23.68 2.70
CA SER A 49 7.91 24.92 2.13
C SER A 49 6.72 25.47 2.90
N SER A 50 5.84 24.61 3.41
CA SER A 50 4.55 25.04 4.00
C SER A 50 4.63 25.35 5.50
N TRP A 51 5.46 24.60 6.23
CA TRP A 51 5.55 24.66 7.69
C TRP A 51 6.97 24.94 8.20
N ASN A 52 7.91 25.21 7.29
CA ASN A 52 9.33 25.42 7.59
C ASN A 52 10.02 24.22 8.30
N THR A 53 9.43 23.02 8.25
CA THR A 53 9.98 21.80 8.86
C THR A 53 9.85 20.62 7.92
N TRP A 54 10.88 19.76 7.87
CA TRP A 54 10.90 18.58 7.00
C TRP A 54 10.00 17.46 7.51
N TRP A 55 9.94 17.28 8.83
CA TRP A 55 9.18 16.20 9.44
C TRP A 55 8.71 16.62 10.83
N THR A 56 7.52 16.14 11.21
CA THR A 56 7.03 16.22 12.58
C THR A 56 6.45 14.87 12.98
N TRP A 57 6.50 14.58 14.27
CA TRP A 57 5.95 13.34 14.84
C TRP A 57 4.47 13.44 15.15
N GLU A 58 3.73 14.15 14.28
CA GLU A 58 2.28 14.28 14.40
C GLU A 58 1.61 12.94 14.05
N PRO A 59 0.51 12.55 14.72
CA PRO A 59 -0.11 11.23 14.61
C PRO A 59 -0.36 10.76 13.17
N ARG A 60 -0.79 11.64 12.26
CA ARG A 60 -0.99 11.25 10.84
C ARG A 60 0.32 10.84 10.16
N LEU A 61 1.39 11.62 10.34
CA LEU A 61 2.70 11.35 9.73
C LEU A 61 3.33 10.09 10.34
N ALA A 62 3.29 9.98 11.67
CA ALA A 62 3.81 8.83 12.38
C ALA A 62 3.10 7.52 11.99
N THR A 63 1.76 7.52 11.94
CA THR A 63 0.98 6.35 11.50
C THR A 63 1.21 6.01 10.04
N THR A 64 1.39 7.00 9.16
CA THR A 64 1.75 6.75 7.74
C THR A 64 3.14 6.13 7.61
N LEU A 65 4.11 6.53 8.45
CA LEU A 65 5.44 5.92 8.47
C LEU A 65 5.36 4.47 9.00
N ILE A 66 4.57 4.22 10.03
CA ILE A 66 4.29 2.86 10.54
C ILE A 66 3.66 2.00 9.44
N LEU A 67 2.65 2.51 8.72
CA LEU A 67 2.04 1.84 7.58
C LEU A 67 3.10 1.41 6.55
N TRP A 68 4.01 2.33 6.21
CA TRP A 68 5.09 2.08 5.27
C TRP A 68 6.00 0.94 5.75
N PHE A 69 6.44 0.97 7.01
CA PHE A 69 7.26 -0.10 7.58
C PHE A 69 6.53 -1.45 7.63
N ILE A 70 5.23 -1.48 7.94
CA ILE A 70 4.43 -2.72 7.91
C ILE A 70 4.45 -3.34 6.51
N TYR A 71 4.28 -2.53 5.46
CA TYR A 71 4.27 -3.04 4.09
C TYR A 71 5.67 -3.35 3.54
N VAL A 72 6.71 -2.67 4.00
CA VAL A 72 8.10 -3.08 3.73
C VAL A 72 8.38 -4.45 4.38
N ALA A 73 8.01 -4.64 5.65
CA ALA A 73 8.13 -5.91 6.35
C ALA A 73 7.32 -7.03 5.64
N TYR A 74 6.11 -6.72 5.17
CA TYR A 74 5.31 -7.63 4.35
C TYR A 74 6.08 -8.12 3.12
N LEU A 75 6.79 -7.24 2.39
CA LEU A 75 7.59 -7.63 1.23
C LEU A 75 8.82 -8.46 1.61
N PHE A 76 9.44 -8.20 2.76
CA PHE A 76 10.52 -9.04 3.29
C PHE A 76 10.03 -10.44 3.61
N VAL A 77 8.90 -10.57 4.31
CA VAL A 77 8.29 -11.87 4.66
C VAL A 77 8.04 -12.72 3.42
N ARG A 78 7.61 -12.11 2.32
CA ARG A 78 7.36 -12.81 1.04
C ARG A 78 8.61 -13.35 0.37
N LYS A 79 9.79 -12.83 0.72
CA LYS A 79 11.08 -13.27 0.21
C LYS A 79 11.78 -14.26 1.14
N MET A 80 11.19 -14.57 2.30
CA MET A 80 11.76 -15.56 3.21
C MET A 80 11.66 -16.96 2.62
N ASP A 81 12.63 -17.80 2.98
CA ASP A 81 12.61 -19.22 2.66
C ASP A 81 11.62 -19.97 3.55
N GLY A 82 10.93 -20.97 2.99
CA GLY A 82 9.98 -21.81 3.72
C GLY A 82 8.88 -22.37 2.84
N SER A 83 7.88 -23.01 3.47
CA SER A 83 6.73 -23.52 2.73
C SER A 83 5.88 -22.35 2.19
N ASN A 84 5.46 -22.47 0.93
CA ASN A 84 4.62 -21.46 0.26
C ASN A 84 3.37 -21.12 1.08
N GLU A 85 2.80 -22.11 1.77
CA GLU A 85 1.63 -21.92 2.62
C GLU A 85 1.93 -21.09 3.86
N LYS A 86 3.04 -21.37 4.57
CA LYS A 86 3.44 -20.60 5.76
C LYS A 86 3.71 -19.14 5.39
N ILE A 87 4.44 -18.91 4.30
CA ILE A 87 4.74 -17.57 3.78
C ILE A 87 3.44 -16.85 3.39
N ALA A 88 2.52 -17.52 2.71
CA ALA A 88 1.25 -16.92 2.29
C ALA A 88 0.38 -16.51 3.48
N ARG A 89 0.28 -17.35 4.52
CA ARG A 89 -0.47 -17.05 5.75
C ARG A 89 0.16 -15.90 6.53
N LEU A 90 1.49 -15.95 6.74
CA LEU A 90 2.19 -14.88 7.47
C LEU A 90 2.08 -13.54 6.73
N SER A 91 2.29 -13.55 5.42
CA SER A 91 2.08 -12.35 4.59
C SER A 91 0.66 -11.81 4.72
N ALA A 92 -0.35 -12.69 4.68
CA ALA A 92 -1.74 -12.27 4.81
C ALA A 92 -2.01 -11.53 6.13
N VAL A 93 -1.43 -11.99 7.24
CA VAL A 93 -1.53 -11.30 8.54
C VAL A 93 -0.98 -9.88 8.47
N PHE A 94 0.26 -9.71 7.98
CA PHE A 94 0.85 -8.38 7.79
C PHE A 94 0.00 -7.50 6.85
N GLY A 95 -0.54 -8.09 5.78
CA GLY A 95 -1.37 -7.38 4.82
C GLY A 95 -2.70 -6.89 5.41
N ILE A 96 -3.29 -7.64 6.34
CA ILE A 96 -4.51 -7.25 7.06
C ILE A 96 -4.18 -6.17 8.10
N ILE A 97 -3.12 -6.33 8.88
CA ILE A 97 -2.67 -5.33 9.87
C ILE A 97 -2.40 -3.99 9.17
N GLY A 98 -1.68 -4.01 8.04
CA GLY A 98 -1.45 -2.81 7.23
C GLY A 98 -2.74 -2.21 6.69
N ALA A 99 -3.67 -3.03 6.21
CA ALA A 99 -4.96 -2.54 5.70
C ALA A 99 -5.83 -1.89 6.79
N ILE A 100 -5.79 -2.41 8.02
CA ILE A 100 -6.43 -1.81 9.20
C ILE A 100 -5.75 -0.51 9.61
N ASN A 101 -4.45 -0.37 9.38
CA ASN A 101 -3.74 0.87 9.68
C ASN A 101 -4.12 2.02 8.73
N VAL A 102 -4.60 1.75 7.51
CA VAL A 102 -5.10 2.78 6.58
C VAL A 102 -6.22 3.66 7.17
N PRO A 103 -7.33 3.12 7.70
CA PRO A 103 -8.33 3.95 8.35
C PRO A 103 -7.81 4.62 9.62
N ILE A 104 -6.83 4.04 10.33
CA ILE A 104 -6.18 4.70 11.47
C ILE A 104 -5.45 5.97 11.01
N VAL A 105 -4.69 5.91 9.90
CA VAL A 105 -4.03 7.09 9.31
C VAL A 105 -5.05 8.18 8.97
N PHE A 106 -6.20 7.80 8.39
CA PHE A 106 -7.26 8.76 8.06
C PHE A 106 -7.91 9.38 9.30
N MET A 107 -8.15 8.57 10.33
CA MET A 107 -8.76 9.02 11.58
C MET A 107 -7.76 9.74 12.51
N ALA A 108 -6.46 9.65 12.23
CA ALA A 108 -5.42 10.21 13.09
C ALA A 108 -5.63 11.70 13.40
N ILE A 109 -6.00 12.48 12.38
CA ILE A 109 -6.27 13.92 12.52
C ILE A 109 -7.58 14.25 13.25
N ARG A 110 -8.48 13.26 13.42
CA ARG A 110 -9.77 13.41 14.10
C ARG A 110 -9.69 12.98 15.55
N TRP A 111 -8.97 11.91 15.83
CA TRP A 111 -8.85 11.34 17.18
C TRP A 111 -7.83 12.07 18.04
N TRP A 112 -6.71 12.51 17.46
CA TRP A 112 -5.63 13.15 18.20
C TRP A 112 -5.55 14.65 17.96
N ASN A 113 -4.79 15.31 18.83
CA ASN A 113 -4.51 16.73 18.74
C ASN A 113 -3.49 16.98 17.62
N THR A 114 -4.01 17.27 16.42
CA THR A 114 -3.20 17.63 15.27
C THR A 114 -3.21 19.14 15.07
N LYS A 115 -2.02 19.73 14.85
CA LYS A 115 -1.87 21.19 14.60
C LYS A 115 -1.68 21.54 13.13
N LEU A 116 -1.03 20.66 12.37
CA LEU A 116 -0.56 20.97 11.01
C LEU A 116 -1.52 20.50 9.91
N HIS A 117 -2.19 19.38 10.10
CA HIS A 117 -3.12 18.83 9.11
C HIS A 117 -4.56 19.24 9.41
N PRO A 118 -5.24 19.94 8.48
CA PRO A 118 -6.63 20.34 8.65
C PRO A 118 -7.59 19.17 8.45
N VAL A 119 -8.71 19.18 9.20
CA VAL A 119 -9.88 18.33 8.90
C VAL A 119 -10.65 18.94 7.75
N VAL A 120 -10.77 18.19 6.65
CA VAL A 120 -11.41 18.67 5.42
C VAL A 120 -12.90 18.31 5.37
N PHE A 121 -13.26 17.13 5.87
CA PHE A 121 -14.62 16.60 5.90
C PHE A 121 -15.02 16.21 7.32
N GLY A 122 -16.18 16.69 7.77
CA GLY A 122 -16.73 16.42 9.09
C GLY A 122 -15.98 17.15 10.21
N GLU A 123 -16.05 16.60 11.42
CA GLU A 123 -15.45 17.20 12.61
C GLU A 123 -14.25 16.39 13.11
N GLY A 124 -13.32 17.07 13.79
CA GLY A 124 -12.24 16.48 14.56
C GLY A 124 -12.14 17.11 15.94
N LYS A 125 -11.30 16.54 16.81
CA LYS A 125 -11.25 16.87 18.24
C LYS A 125 -11.15 18.36 18.57
N ASN A 126 -10.37 19.14 17.80
CA ASN A 126 -10.21 20.59 17.99
C ASN A 126 -10.37 21.37 16.68
N GLN A 127 -11.04 20.81 15.67
CA GLN A 127 -11.14 21.40 14.34
C GLN A 127 -12.50 21.03 13.72
N SER A 128 -13.22 22.01 13.18
CA SER A 128 -14.39 21.77 12.33
C SER A 128 -13.97 21.83 10.86
N GLY A 129 -14.40 20.86 10.07
CA GLY A 129 -14.16 20.86 8.63
C GLY A 129 -15.07 21.86 7.92
N GLY A 130 -14.48 22.75 7.13
CA GLY A 130 -15.19 23.78 6.36
C GLY A 130 -15.59 23.38 4.93
N GLY A 131 -15.36 22.12 4.53
CA GLY A 131 -15.52 21.67 3.14
C GLY A 131 -14.27 21.93 2.29
N ILE A 132 -14.32 21.54 1.01
CA ILE A 132 -13.27 21.77 0.02
C ILE A 132 -13.71 22.91 -0.90
N GLU A 133 -12.81 23.86 -1.13
CA GLU A 133 -12.97 24.91 -2.13
C GLU A 133 -13.10 24.30 -3.55
N PRO A 134 -14.00 24.79 -4.41
CA PRO A 134 -14.32 24.11 -5.68
C PRO A 134 -13.11 23.78 -6.57
N ASP A 135 -12.14 24.69 -6.70
CA ASP A 135 -10.96 24.45 -7.54
C ASP A 135 -10.06 23.36 -6.94
N MET A 136 -9.88 23.36 -5.62
CA MET A 136 -9.20 22.28 -4.90
C MET A 136 -9.91 20.93 -5.07
N LEU A 137 -11.25 20.92 -5.13
CA LEU A 137 -12.01 19.69 -5.33
C LEU A 137 -11.77 19.11 -6.73
N VAL A 138 -11.77 19.95 -7.77
CA VAL A 138 -11.48 19.52 -9.14
C VAL A 138 -10.06 18.94 -9.22
N ALA A 139 -9.07 19.63 -8.63
CA ALA A 139 -7.69 19.14 -8.58
C ALA A 139 -7.57 17.80 -7.84
N LEU A 140 -8.30 17.62 -6.72
CA LEU A 140 -8.36 16.37 -5.97
C LEU A 140 -8.95 15.23 -6.82
N LEU A 141 -10.10 15.46 -7.46
CA LEU A 141 -10.78 14.44 -8.28
C LEU A 141 -9.93 14.02 -9.49
N PHE A 142 -9.31 14.99 -10.17
CA PHE A 142 -8.39 14.72 -11.27
C PHE A 142 -7.17 13.91 -10.81
N SER A 143 -6.61 14.23 -9.63
CA SER A 143 -5.49 13.49 -9.05
C SER A 143 -5.87 12.06 -8.67
N ILE A 144 -7.04 11.87 -8.05
CA ILE A 144 -7.57 10.54 -7.71
C ILE A 144 -7.77 9.71 -8.98
N PHE A 145 -8.38 10.29 -10.02
CA PHE A 145 -8.59 9.63 -11.30
C PHE A 145 -7.26 9.19 -11.91
N THR A 146 -6.31 10.11 -12.04
CA THR A 146 -5.00 9.87 -12.64
C THR A 146 -4.22 8.77 -11.90
N ILE A 147 -4.13 8.86 -10.57
CA ILE A 147 -3.43 7.86 -9.76
C ILE A 147 -4.15 6.50 -9.80
N THR A 148 -5.48 6.49 -9.90
CA THR A 148 -6.26 5.24 -10.03
C THR A 148 -6.01 4.57 -11.37
N VAL A 149 -6.00 5.33 -12.47
CA VAL A 149 -5.67 4.82 -13.81
C VAL A 149 -4.24 4.26 -13.82
N LEU A 150 -3.28 5.01 -13.28
CA LEU A 150 -1.88 4.56 -13.17
C LEU A 150 -1.78 3.28 -12.32
N TYR A 151 -2.45 3.22 -11.18
CA TYR A 151 -2.48 2.03 -10.32
C TYR A 151 -3.02 0.80 -11.07
N VAL A 152 -4.14 0.94 -11.78
CA VAL A 152 -4.73 -0.16 -12.56
C VAL A 152 -3.79 -0.61 -13.67
N PHE A 153 -3.14 0.32 -14.36
CA PHE A 153 -2.13 0.01 -15.38
C PHE A 153 -0.95 -0.79 -14.80
N LEU A 154 -0.35 -0.30 -13.71
CA LEU A 154 0.77 -0.98 -13.04
C LEU A 154 0.36 -2.36 -12.50
N MET A 155 -0.86 -2.48 -11.96
CA MET A 155 -1.38 -3.76 -11.48
C MET A 155 -1.50 -4.78 -12.62
N ARG A 156 -2.04 -4.37 -13.78
CA ARG A 156 -2.13 -5.24 -14.97
C ARG A 156 -0.74 -5.69 -15.42
N LYS A 157 0.21 -4.76 -15.49
CA LYS A 157 1.60 -5.07 -15.88
C LYS A 157 2.30 -5.98 -14.89
N GLY A 158 2.10 -5.78 -13.58
CA GLY A 158 2.62 -6.69 -12.56
C GLY A 158 2.07 -8.11 -12.71
N ILE A 159 0.77 -8.26 -13.01
CA ILE A 159 0.15 -9.58 -13.23
C ILE A 159 0.72 -10.25 -14.50
N GLU A 160 0.89 -9.50 -15.60
CA GLU A 160 1.50 -10.00 -16.84
C GLU A 160 2.93 -10.49 -16.58
N ILE A 161 3.74 -9.69 -15.87
CA ILE A 161 5.12 -10.04 -15.52
C ILE A 161 5.18 -11.31 -14.69
N GLU A 162 4.32 -11.46 -13.70
CA GLU A 162 4.35 -12.65 -12.84
C GLU A 162 3.90 -13.92 -13.58
N LYS A 163 2.93 -13.80 -14.50
CA LYS A 163 2.56 -14.90 -15.40
C LYS A 163 3.74 -15.33 -16.27
N MET A 164 4.44 -14.38 -16.87
CA MET A 164 5.64 -14.67 -17.68
C MET A 164 6.74 -15.32 -16.84
N ARG A 165 6.98 -14.84 -15.63
CA ARG A 165 7.96 -15.41 -14.68
C ARG A 165 7.63 -16.87 -14.36
N HIS A 166 6.36 -17.20 -14.14
CA HIS A 166 5.92 -18.58 -13.92
C HIS A 166 6.14 -19.49 -15.15
N ILE A 167 5.85 -19.00 -16.36
CA ILE A 167 6.09 -19.74 -17.60
C ILE A 167 7.59 -20.06 -17.75
N VAL A 168 8.44 -19.05 -17.57
CA VAL A 168 9.91 -19.21 -17.64
C VAL A 168 10.40 -20.21 -16.59
N LYS A 169 9.90 -20.13 -15.35
CA LYS A 169 10.28 -21.07 -14.27
C LYS A 169 9.94 -22.52 -14.62
N LYS A 170 8.75 -22.76 -15.18
CA LYS A 170 8.33 -24.10 -15.65
C LYS A 170 9.14 -24.60 -16.84
N ALA A 171 9.44 -23.73 -17.80
CA ALA A 171 10.28 -24.08 -18.95
C ALA A 171 11.69 -24.46 -18.49
N LYS A 172 12.27 -23.69 -17.57
CA LYS A 172 13.59 -23.95 -17.00
C LYS A 172 13.64 -25.28 -16.22
N SER A 173 12.63 -25.59 -15.40
CA SER A 173 12.61 -26.87 -14.67
C SER A 173 12.55 -28.07 -15.61
N LYS A 174 11.70 -28.01 -16.66
CA LYS A 174 11.60 -29.05 -17.67
C LYS A 174 12.90 -29.24 -18.46
N ALA A 175 13.61 -28.15 -18.77
CA ALA A 175 14.90 -28.22 -19.45
C ALA A 175 15.97 -28.89 -18.56
N ILE A 176 16.00 -28.56 -17.27
CA ILE A 176 16.92 -29.18 -16.30
C ILE A 176 16.63 -30.68 -16.15
N GLU A 177 15.36 -31.08 -16.03
CA GLU A 177 14.97 -32.50 -15.98
C GLU A 177 15.42 -33.27 -17.22
N LYS A 178 15.28 -32.66 -18.42
CA LYS A 178 15.72 -33.27 -19.68
C LYS A 178 17.24 -33.38 -19.81
N LEU A 179 18.01 -32.51 -19.15
CA LEU A 179 19.48 -32.57 -19.13
C LEU A 179 20.01 -33.56 -18.09
N ALA A 180 19.20 -33.92 -17.09
CA ALA A 180 19.58 -34.80 -15.99
C ALA A 180 19.20 -36.28 -16.22
N GLY A 181 18.39 -36.58 -17.24
CA GLY A 181 18.03 -37.94 -17.66
C GLY A 181 18.59 -38.25 -19.04
#